data_AF-A0A3B8SME2-F1
#
_entry.id   AF-A0A3B8SME2-F1
#
_cell.length_a   1.000
_cell.length_b   1.000
_cell.length_c   1.000
_cell.angle_alpha   90.00
_cell.angle_beta   90.00
_cell.angle_gamma   90.00
#
_symmetry.space_group_name_H-M   'P 1'
#
loop_
_entity.id
_entity.type
_entity.pdbx_description
1 polymer ?
#
loop_
_entity_poly.entity_id
_entity_poly.type
_entity_poly.pdbx_seq_one_letter_code
_entity_poly.pdbx_strand_id
1 'polypeptide(L)'
;MKNSKKMWLIFSRTLTILFIVFLISYFQVNTGTYNSNLQNKTILTEEKIKEFEEDVKNGNYIDIKDYTEPEYVDVSSPLSDIGYNIGESIDDFINNKFTRVVNFIGSLFK
;
A
#
# COMPACT_ATOMS: atom_id res chain seq x y z
N MET A 1 9.81 -24.05 37.79
CA MET A 1 9.72 -24.42 36.34
C MET A 1 8.53 -23.81 35.57
N LYS A 2 7.38 -23.50 36.19
CA LYS A 2 6.19 -23.01 35.46
C LYS A 2 6.34 -21.59 34.85
N ASN A 3 7.10 -20.71 35.50
CA ASN A 3 7.32 -19.33 35.06
C ASN A 3 8.26 -19.19 33.85
N SER A 4 9.27 -20.06 33.70
CA SER A 4 10.21 -19.96 32.57
C SER A 4 9.55 -20.37 31.25
N LYS A 5 8.64 -21.36 31.25
CA LYS A 5 7.87 -21.74 30.06
C LYS A 5 6.93 -20.62 29.59
N LYS A 6 6.29 -19.91 30.54
CA LYS A 6 5.43 -18.76 30.24
C LYS A 6 6.25 -17.59 29.67
N MET A 7 7.42 -17.33 30.24
CA MET A 7 8.34 -16.29 29.75
C MET A 7 8.88 -16.62 28.36
N TRP A 8 9.22 -17.88 28.10
CA TRP A 8 9.66 -18.37 26.79
C TRP A 8 8.54 -18.28 25.74
N LEU A 9 7.30 -18.58 26.11
CA LEU A 9 6.13 -18.40 25.23
C LEU A 9 5.90 -16.92 24.88
N ILE A 10 6.04 -16.01 25.84
CA ILE A 10 5.92 -14.57 25.58
C ILE A 10 7.05 -14.10 24.67
N PHE A 11 8.29 -14.47 24.97
CA PHE A 11 9.46 -14.14 24.15
C PHE A 11 9.30 -14.67 22.72
N SER A 12 8.90 -15.93 22.56
CA SER A 12 8.68 -16.55 21.26
C SER A 12 7.55 -15.85 20.49
N ARG A 13 6.44 -15.48 21.15
CA ARG A 13 5.35 -14.72 20.49
C ARG A 13 5.80 -13.34 20.05
N THR A 14 6.54 -12.61 20.89
CA THR A 14 7.08 -11.30 20.53
C THR A 14 8.04 -11.41 19.34
N LEU A 15 8.91 -12.43 19.35
CA LEU A 15 9.85 -12.68 18.25
C LEU A 15 9.13 -13.03 16.94
N THR A 16 8.08 -13.86 16.99
CA THR A 16 7.26 -14.20 15.82
C THR A 16 6.55 -12.96 15.26
N ILE A 17 6.00 -12.09 16.11
CA ILE A 17 5.36 -10.84 15.66
C ILE A 17 6.39 -9.92 14.98
N LEU A 18 7.56 -9.73 15.58
CA LEU A 18 8.64 -8.94 14.98
C LEU A 18 9.10 -9.53 13.65
N PHE A 19 9.17 -10.85 13.54
CA PHE A 19 9.52 -11.54 12.31
C PHE A 19 8.46 -11.35 11.22
N ILE A 20 7.17 -11.37 11.55
CA ILE A 20 6.09 -11.09 10.60
C ILE A 20 6.16 -9.64 10.11
N VAL A 21 6.37 -8.66 11.00
CA VAL A 21 6.56 -7.25 10.62
C VAL A 21 7.78 -7.10 9.70
N PHE A 22 8.90 -7.75 10.04
CA PHE A 22 10.08 -7.77 9.20
C PHE A 22 9.81 -8.36 7.81
N LEU A 23 9.06 -9.47 7.71
CA LEU A 23 8.69 -10.06 6.42
C LEU A 23 7.83 -9.10 5.59
N ILE A 24 6.82 -8.46 6.18
CA ILE A 24 5.98 -7.48 5.49
C ILE A 24 6.86 -6.33 4.93
N SER A 25 7.76 -5.77 5.75
CA SER A 25 8.68 -4.72 5.31
C SER A 25 9.67 -5.20 4.25
N TYR A 26 10.17 -6.43 4.37
CA TYR A 26 11.09 -7.03 3.39
C TYR A 26 10.41 -7.25 2.04
N PHE A 27 9.17 -7.73 2.05
CA PHE A 27 8.39 -7.88 0.82
C PHE A 27 8.07 -6.51 0.21
N GLN A 28 7.68 -5.49 0.99
CA GLN A 28 7.44 -4.14 0.46
C GLN A 28 8.62 -3.55 -0.32
N VAL A 29 9.86 -3.84 0.09
CA VAL A 29 11.06 -3.36 -0.61
C VAL A 29 11.29 -4.10 -1.93
N ASN A 30 10.94 -5.39 -2.01
CA ASN A 30 11.13 -6.21 -3.21
C ASN A 30 9.92 -6.22 -4.16
N THR A 31 8.70 -6.04 -3.65
CA THR A 31 7.46 -6.01 -4.42
C THR A 31 7.17 -4.58 -4.85
N GLY A 32 7.95 -4.04 -5.81
CA GLY A 32 7.62 -3.02 -6.84
C GLY A 32 6.71 -1.80 -6.59
N THR A 33 6.01 -1.65 -5.45
CA THR A 33 5.00 -0.60 -5.19
C THR A 33 5.59 0.76 -4.91
N TYR A 34 6.93 0.85 -4.77
CA TYR A 34 7.62 2.13 -4.80
C TYR A 34 7.73 2.68 -6.23
N ASN A 35 7.82 1.80 -7.24
CA ASN A 35 7.99 2.21 -8.64
C ASN A 35 6.67 2.33 -9.41
N SER A 36 5.60 1.63 -9.01
CA SER A 36 4.32 1.69 -9.74
C SER A 36 3.61 3.04 -9.64
N ASN A 37 3.73 3.74 -8.51
CA ASN A 37 3.10 5.07 -8.34
C ASN A 37 3.87 6.21 -9.01
N LEU A 38 5.15 6.00 -9.33
CA LEU A 38 5.98 6.95 -10.09
C LEU A 38 5.89 6.71 -11.61
N GLN A 39 5.70 5.46 -12.04
CA GLN A 39 5.44 5.11 -13.45
C GLN A 39 4.02 5.52 -13.89
N ASN A 40 3.00 5.30 -13.06
CA ASN A 40 1.61 5.61 -13.42
C ASN A 40 1.27 7.11 -13.45
N LYS A 41 2.17 7.98 -12.97
CA LYS A 41 2.02 9.45 -13.12
C LYS A 41 2.70 10.01 -14.36
N THR A 42 3.37 9.18 -15.14
CA THR A 42 4.04 9.59 -16.38
C THR A 42 3.84 8.51 -17.44
N ILE A 43 2.58 8.24 -17.80
CA ILE A 43 2.16 7.43 -18.95
C ILE A 43 2.40 8.24 -20.25
N LEU A 44 3.58 8.84 -20.38
CA LEU A 44 4.08 9.44 -21.59
C LEU A 44 5.36 8.67 -21.90
N THR A 45 5.21 7.51 -22.54
CA THR A 45 6.36 6.76 -23.03
C THR A 45 7.13 7.63 -24.02
N GLU A 46 8.45 7.46 -24.10
CA GLU A 46 9.27 8.25 -25.04
C GLU A 46 8.77 8.14 -26.49
N GLU A 47 8.18 6.99 -26.83
CA GLU A 47 7.54 6.74 -28.12
C GLU A 47 6.28 7.61 -28.32
N LYS A 48 5.41 7.70 -27.32
CA LYS A 48 4.19 8.54 -27.37
C LYS A 48 4.49 10.03 -27.38
N ILE A 49 5.59 10.46 -26.76
CA ILE A 49 6.07 11.84 -26.84
C ILE A 49 6.54 12.17 -28.27
N LYS A 50 7.29 11.26 -28.91
CA LYS A 50 7.73 11.44 -30.30
C LYS A 50 6.56 11.47 -31.28
N GLU A 51 5.58 10.60 -31.10
CA GLU A 51 4.35 10.57 -31.90
C GLU A 51 3.59 11.91 -31.78
N PHE A 52 3.44 12.42 -30.55
CA PHE A 52 2.85 13.74 -30.30
C PHE A 52 3.64 14.89 -30.96
N GLU A 53 4.97 14.92 -30.84
CA GLU A 53 5.80 15.96 -31.44
C GLU A 53 5.73 15.95 -32.99
N GLU A 54 5.65 14.77 -33.59
CA GLU A 54 5.51 14.60 -35.03
C GLU A 54 4.12 15.05 -35.52
N ASP A 55 3.05 14.71 -34.80
CA ASP A 55 1.69 15.14 -35.12
C ASP A 55 1.48 16.65 -34.98
N VAL A 56 2.10 17.28 -33.96
CA VAL A 56 2.15 18.74 -33.82
C VAL A 56 2.86 19.37 -35.00
N LYS A 57 3.99 18.80 -35.43
CA LYS A 57 4.79 19.32 -36.55
C LYS A 57 4.07 19.19 -37.89
N ASN A 58 3.27 18.14 -38.06
CA ASN A 58 2.51 17.86 -39.27
C ASN A 58 1.16 18.62 -39.34
N GLY A 59 0.76 19.29 -38.27
CA GLY A 59 -0.49 20.05 -38.20
C GLY A 59 -1.74 19.15 -38.09
N ASN A 60 -1.57 17.93 -37.59
CA ASN A 60 -2.64 16.97 -37.40
C ASN A 60 -3.56 17.40 -36.24
N TYR A 61 -4.80 16.91 -36.23
CA TYR A 61 -5.70 17.06 -35.10
C TYR A 61 -5.22 16.17 -33.95
N ILE A 62 -5.09 16.73 -32.74
CA ILE A 62 -4.49 16.08 -31.57
C ILE A 62 -5.53 16.03 -30.45
N ASP A 63 -5.91 14.83 -30.01
CA ASP A 63 -6.61 14.62 -28.74
C ASP A 63 -5.62 14.04 -27.72
N ILE A 64 -5.51 14.67 -26.55
CA ILE A 64 -4.57 14.25 -25.51
C ILE A 64 -4.84 12.81 -25.02
N LYS A 65 -6.06 12.32 -25.20
CA LYS A 65 -6.46 10.95 -24.84
C LYS A 65 -5.80 9.89 -25.72
N ASP A 66 -5.37 10.24 -26.93
CA ASP A 66 -4.72 9.30 -27.86
C ASP A 66 -3.26 9.00 -27.46
N TYR A 67 -2.69 9.85 -26.60
CA TYR A 67 -1.32 9.77 -26.12
C TYR A 67 -1.23 9.41 -24.63
N THR A 68 -2.37 9.23 -23.97
CA THR A 68 -2.46 8.74 -22.58
C THR A 68 -3.21 7.41 -22.59
N GLU A 69 -2.55 6.31 -22.24
CA GLU A 69 -3.26 5.04 -22.12
C GLU A 69 -4.28 5.12 -20.96
N PRO A 70 -5.57 4.83 -21.19
CA PRO A 70 -6.53 4.63 -20.12
C PRO A 70 -6.35 3.21 -19.57
N GLU A 71 -5.16 2.85 -19.14
CA GLU A 71 -4.93 1.53 -18.58
C GLU A 71 -5.32 1.58 -17.10
N TYR A 72 -6.60 1.28 -16.84
CA TYR A 72 -6.99 0.79 -15.53
C TYR A 72 -6.34 -0.60 -15.36
N VAL A 73 -5.08 -0.59 -14.93
CA VAL A 73 -4.37 -1.84 -14.62
C VAL A 73 -4.97 -2.35 -13.32
N ASP A 74 -5.74 -3.44 -13.42
CA ASP A 74 -6.25 -4.14 -12.25
C ASP A 74 -5.07 -4.78 -11.51
N VAL A 75 -4.49 -4.03 -10.57
CA VAL A 75 -3.44 -4.49 -9.66
C VAL A 75 -4.02 -5.27 -8.47
N SER A 76 -5.27 -5.77 -8.57
CA SER A 76 -5.82 -6.72 -7.62
C SER A 76 -5.02 -8.02 -7.67
N SER A 77 -4.11 -8.16 -6.72
CA SER A 77 -3.56 -9.45 -6.34
C SER A 77 -4.22 -9.84 -5.02
N PRO A 78 -4.23 -11.13 -4.63
CA PRO A 78 -4.75 -11.54 -3.32
C PRO A 78 -4.10 -10.77 -2.15
N LEU A 79 -2.87 -10.27 -2.32
CA LEU A 79 -2.18 -9.42 -1.36
C LEU A 79 -2.74 -7.98 -1.32
N SER A 80 -3.12 -7.43 -2.48
CA SER A 80 -3.76 -6.12 -2.61
C SER A 80 -5.13 -6.11 -1.94
N ASP A 81 -5.93 -7.16 -2.12
CA ASP A 81 -7.26 -7.29 -1.50
C ASP A 81 -7.15 -7.43 0.02
N ILE A 82 -6.17 -8.19 0.50
CA ILE A 82 -5.88 -8.30 1.94
C ILE A 82 -5.45 -6.93 2.49
N GLY A 83 -4.58 -6.21 1.78
CA GLY A 83 -4.16 -4.87 2.16
C GLY A 83 -5.32 -3.87 2.21
N TYR A 84 -6.21 -3.91 1.22
CA TYR A 84 -7.42 -3.07 1.17
C TYR A 84 -8.35 -3.36 2.35
N ASN A 85 -8.67 -4.63 2.61
CA ASN A 85 -9.54 -5.02 3.72
C ASN A 85 -8.92 -4.67 5.10
N ILE A 86 -7.59 -4.77 5.23
CA ILE A 86 -6.88 -4.34 6.44
C ILE A 86 -6.96 -2.81 6.58
N GLY A 87 -6.75 -2.07 5.50
CA GLY A 87 -6.85 -0.61 5.48
C GLY A 87 -8.25 -0.14 5.89
N GLU A 88 -9.29 -0.70 5.28
CA GLU A 88 -10.69 -0.40 5.62
C GLU A 88 -10.99 -0.73 7.09
N SER A 89 -10.50 -1.87 7.60
CA SER A 89 -10.65 -2.26 9.01
C SER A 89 -9.94 -1.31 9.98
N ILE A 90 -8.79 -0.74 9.58
CA ILE A 90 -8.04 0.25 10.36
C ILE A 90 -8.78 1.59 10.36
N ASP A 91 -9.26 2.04 9.20
CA ASP A 91 -10.03 3.28 9.08
C ASP A 91 -11.32 3.23 9.91
N ASP A 92 -12.05 2.11 9.86
CA ASP A 92 -13.23 1.90 10.68
C ASP A 92 -12.90 1.89 12.18
N PHE A 93 -11.75 1.31 12.55
CA PHE A 93 -11.30 1.32 13.94
C PHE A 93 -10.94 2.73 14.41
N ILE A 94 -10.25 3.51 13.59
CA ILE A 94 -9.87 4.90 13.89
C ILE A 94 -11.11 5.78 14.02
N ASN A 95 -12.04 5.69 13.07
CA ASN A 95 -13.19 6.58 13.00
C ASN A 95 -14.27 6.23 14.05
N ASN A 96 -14.51 4.94 14.32
CA ASN A 96 -15.67 4.51 15.11
C ASN A 96 -15.34 3.90 16.48
N LYS A 97 -14.10 3.44 16.71
CA LYS A 97 -13.73 2.66 17.92
C LYS A 97 -12.54 3.21 18.70
N PHE A 98 -11.71 4.07 18.10
CA PHE A 98 -10.52 4.65 18.71
C PHE A 98 -10.83 5.41 19.99
N THR A 99 -11.85 6.25 19.96
CA THR A 99 -12.28 7.05 21.13
C THR A 99 -12.66 6.16 22.31
N ARG A 100 -13.23 4.98 22.07
CA ARG A 100 -13.59 4.01 23.12
C ARG A 100 -12.35 3.40 23.77
N VAL A 101 -11.33 3.06 22.97
CA VAL A 101 -10.07 2.51 23.47
C VAL A 101 -9.27 3.56 24.23
N VAL A 102 -9.18 4.78 23.71
CA VAL A 102 -8.52 5.90 24.39
C VAL A 102 -9.21 6.24 25.71
N ASN A 103 -10.55 6.29 25.73
CA ASN A 103 -11.31 6.55 26.95
C ASN A 103 -11.17 5.40 27.97
N PHE A 104 -11.16 4.16 27.51
CA PHE A 104 -10.91 3.00 28.37
C PHE A 104 -9.51 3.06 28.99
N ILE A 105 -8.48 3.36 28.20
CA ILE A 105 -7.11 3.53 28.71
C ILE A 105 -7.04 4.71 29.68
N GLY A 106 -7.66 5.84 29.38
CA GLY A 106 -7.75 7.00 30.27
C GLY A 106 -8.44 6.68 31.61
N SER A 107 -9.43 5.78 31.60
CA SER A 107 -10.11 5.31 32.81
C SER A 107 -9.23 4.45 33.74
N LEU A 108 -8.12 3.90 33.23
CA LEU A 108 -7.18 3.12 34.04
C LEU A 108 -6.21 3.99 34.85
N PHE A 109 -6.12 5.29 34.53
CA PHE A 109 -5.22 6.25 35.19
C PHE A 109 -5.99 7.31 35.99
N LYS A 110 -7.29 7.13 36.18
CA LYS A 110 -8.18 8.01 36.95
C LYS A 110 -8.68 7.26 38.19
#